data_AF-H5SVT5-F1
#
_entry.id   AF-H5SVT5-F1
#
_cell.length_a   1.000
_cell.length_b   1.000
_cell.length_c   1.000
_cell.angle_alpha   90.00
_cell.angle_beta   90.00
_cell.angle_gamma   90.00
#
_symmetry.space_group_name_H-M   'P 1'
#
loop_
_entity.id
_entity.type
_entity.pdbx_description
1 polymer ?
#
loop_
_entity_poly.entity_id
_entity_poly.type
_entity_poly.pdbx_seq_one_letter_code
_entity_poly.pdbx_strand_id
1 'polypeptide(L)'
;MKVNSVEEALQLANDSIYGLAASVFTKDKAFGVKLARHIEAGNVCVNDCITNFAILEAPYGGAKQSGLGRRHGEWGLRQFTWPQTVVVDRFGLKREPFWYPYNERVARWVSRAIRLLYRRGWREKFSARR
;
A
#
# COMPACT_ATOMS: atom_id res chain seq x y z
N MET A 1 -17.09 -20.15 -21.28
CA MET A 1 -16.73 -21.48 -20.74
C MET A 1 -17.66 -21.75 -19.57
N LYS A 2 -18.13 -23.00 -19.39
CA LYS A 2 -18.89 -23.39 -18.20
C LYS A 2 -17.92 -23.94 -17.16
N VAL A 3 -18.18 -23.68 -15.89
CA VAL A 3 -17.38 -24.09 -14.72
C VAL A 3 -18.30 -24.74 -13.69
N ASN A 4 -17.74 -25.56 -12.81
CA ASN A 4 -18.50 -26.35 -11.85
C ASN A 4 -18.50 -25.74 -10.44
N SER A 5 -17.62 -24.78 -10.16
CA SER A 5 -17.60 -24.04 -8.90
C SER A 5 -17.28 -22.56 -9.07
N VAL A 6 -17.53 -21.81 -8.01
CA VAL A 6 -17.22 -20.37 -7.93
C VAL A 6 -15.71 -20.14 -7.84
N GLU A 7 -15.01 -21.01 -7.13
CA GLU A 7 -13.56 -20.98 -6.97
C GLU A 7 -12.87 -21.21 -8.31
N GLU A 8 -13.36 -22.17 -9.10
CA GLU A 8 -12.88 -22.42 -10.47
C GLU A 8 -13.14 -21.19 -11.37
N ALA A 9 -14.32 -20.56 -11.24
CA ALA A 9 -14.64 -19.33 -11.97
C ALA A 9 -13.65 -18.20 -11.65
N LEU A 10 -13.32 -18.01 -10.37
CA LEU A 10 -12.38 -16.98 -9.92
C LEU A 10 -10.95 -17.29 -10.37
N GLN A 11 -10.52 -18.54 -10.29
CA GLN A 11 -9.22 -18.97 -10.79
C GLN A 11 -9.06 -18.66 -12.27
N LEU A 12 -10.03 -19.07 -13.10
CA LEU A 12 -9.99 -18.82 -14.54
C LEU A 12 -10.10 -17.32 -14.88
N ALA A 13 -10.90 -16.56 -14.12
CA ALA A 13 -10.97 -15.11 -14.29
C ALA A 13 -9.62 -14.42 -13.98
N ASN A 14 -8.93 -14.90 -12.94
CA ASN A 14 -7.64 -14.34 -12.50
C ASN A 14 -6.44 -14.89 -13.28
N ASP A 15 -6.57 -16.00 -14.02
CA ASP A 15 -5.50 -16.57 -14.86
C ASP A 15 -5.12 -15.66 -16.05
N SER A 16 -5.99 -14.69 -16.38
CA SER A 16 -5.66 -13.67 -17.38
C SER A 16 -4.47 -12.80 -16.95
N ILE A 17 -3.52 -12.63 -17.88
CA ILE A 17 -2.40 -11.67 -17.75
C ILE A 17 -2.87 -10.21 -17.77
N TYR A 18 -4.09 -9.97 -18.26
CA TYR A 18 -4.76 -8.68 -18.31
C TYR A 18 -5.81 -8.57 -17.20
N GLY A 19 -6.00 -7.37 -16.67
CA GLY A 19 -6.95 -7.07 -15.60
C GLY A 19 -7.46 -5.64 -15.67
N LEU A 20 -7.97 -5.18 -16.82
CA LEU A 20 -8.53 -3.83 -16.93
C LEU A 20 -9.87 -3.72 -16.21
N ALA A 21 -10.81 -4.59 -16.58
CA ALA A 21 -12.17 -4.59 -16.07
C ALA A 21 -12.72 -6.02 -16.03
N ALA A 22 -13.63 -6.27 -15.09
CA ALA A 22 -14.41 -7.48 -15.03
C ALA A 22 -15.88 -7.17 -14.70
N SER A 23 -16.75 -8.16 -14.85
CA SER A 23 -18.17 -8.02 -14.51
C SER A 23 -18.72 -9.32 -13.92
N VAL A 24 -19.53 -9.21 -12.87
CA VAL A 24 -20.19 -10.33 -12.22
C VAL A 24 -21.70 -10.17 -12.37
N PHE A 25 -22.36 -11.14 -12.99
CA PHE A 25 -23.81 -11.14 -13.15
C PHE A 25 -24.43 -12.19 -12.24
N THR A 26 -25.33 -11.77 -11.35
CA THR A 26 -26.00 -12.63 -10.37
C THR A 26 -27.28 -11.98 -9.83
N LYS A 27 -28.27 -12.79 -9.45
CA LYS A 27 -29.48 -12.31 -8.78
C LYS A 27 -29.18 -11.83 -7.35
N ASP A 28 -28.19 -12.43 -6.69
CA ASP A 28 -27.76 -12.03 -5.35
C ASP A 28 -26.65 -10.98 -5.44
N LYS A 29 -27.01 -9.71 -5.29
CA LYS A 29 -26.06 -8.58 -5.33
C LYS A 29 -25.00 -8.66 -4.23
N ALA A 30 -25.34 -9.14 -3.04
CA ALA A 30 -24.38 -9.24 -1.94
C ALA A 30 -23.32 -10.30 -2.25
N PHE A 31 -23.74 -11.43 -2.82
CA PHE A 31 -22.83 -12.43 -3.35
C PHE A 31 -21.97 -11.89 -4.49
N GLY A 32 -22.56 -11.15 -5.44
CA GLY A 32 -21.82 -10.51 -6.53
C GLY A 32 -20.71 -9.57 -6.04
N VAL A 33 -20.99 -8.76 -5.01
CA VAL A 33 -19.99 -7.89 -4.37
C VAL A 33 -18.89 -8.71 -3.67
N LYS A 34 -19.24 -9.83 -3.02
CA LYS A 34 -18.23 -10.73 -2.42
C LYS A 34 -17.31 -11.30 -3.50
N LEU A 35 -17.84 -11.75 -4.64
CA LEU A 35 -17.04 -12.26 -5.75
C LEU A 35 -16.17 -11.16 -6.37
N ALA A 36 -16.73 -9.98 -6.61
CA ALA A 36 -16.01 -8.86 -7.22
C ALA A 36 -14.73 -8.49 -6.46
N ARG A 37 -14.72 -8.63 -5.12
CA ARG A 37 -13.53 -8.38 -4.28
C ARG A 37 -12.39 -9.38 -4.47
N HIS A 38 -12.67 -10.57 -5.01
CA HIS A 38 -11.68 -11.62 -5.24
C HIS A 38 -11.16 -11.63 -6.69
N ILE A 39 -11.73 -10.79 -7.58
CA ILE A 39 -11.27 -10.67 -8.96
C ILE A 39 -10.10 -9.69 -9.02
N GLU A 40 -9.00 -10.14 -9.60
CA GLU A 40 -7.78 -9.35 -9.82
C GLU A 40 -7.90 -8.48 -11.07
N ALA A 41 -8.78 -7.49 -11.01
CA ALA A 41 -8.96 -6.47 -12.05
C ALA A 41 -8.94 -5.07 -11.44
N GLY A 42 -8.55 -4.09 -12.24
CA GLY A 42 -8.53 -2.70 -11.80
C GLY A 42 -9.94 -2.13 -11.54
N ASN A 43 -10.96 -2.68 -12.22
CA ASN A 43 -12.35 -2.32 -12.00
C ASN A 43 -13.27 -3.55 -12.14
N VAL A 44 -14.35 -3.60 -11.35
CA VAL A 44 -15.34 -4.67 -11.44
C VAL A 44 -16.75 -4.09 -11.31
N CYS A 45 -17.65 -4.47 -12.23
CA CYS A 45 -19.07 -4.16 -12.15
C CYS A 45 -19.87 -5.37 -11.66
N VAL A 46 -20.96 -5.13 -10.91
CA VAL A 46 -21.92 -6.17 -10.54
C VAL A 46 -23.25 -5.87 -11.23
N ASN A 47 -23.72 -6.83 -12.03
CA ASN A 47 -24.92 -6.72 -12.87
C ASN A 47 -24.89 -5.58 -13.89
N ASP A 48 -23.69 -5.18 -14.31
CA ASP A 48 -23.50 -4.13 -15.28
C ASP A 48 -22.15 -4.32 -15.99
N CYS A 49 -21.92 -3.57 -17.06
CA CYS A 49 -20.65 -3.49 -17.76
C CYS A 49 -20.37 -2.05 -18.17
N ILE A 50 -19.09 -1.63 -18.13
CA ILE A 50 -18.62 -0.30 -18.58
C ILE A 50 -19.14 0.88 -17.76
N THR A 51 -20.25 0.80 -17.03
CA THR A 51 -20.85 1.92 -16.26
C THR A 51 -19.87 2.59 -15.31
N ASN A 52 -18.95 1.84 -14.70
CA ASN A 52 -17.89 2.38 -13.85
C ASN A 52 -16.95 3.36 -14.58
N PHE A 53 -16.86 3.31 -15.91
CA PHE A 53 -16.13 4.28 -16.73
C PHE A 53 -16.81 5.64 -16.77
N ALA A 54 -18.15 5.69 -16.73
CA ALA A 54 -18.89 6.95 -16.74
C ALA A 54 -18.88 7.68 -15.38
N ILE A 55 -18.43 7.00 -14.32
CA ILE A 55 -18.35 7.54 -12.96
C ILE A 55 -16.99 8.26 -12.81
N LEU A 56 -16.93 9.54 -13.21
CA LEU A 56 -15.69 10.33 -13.27
C LEU A 56 -15.05 10.62 -11.90
N GLU A 57 -15.80 10.44 -10.82
CA GLU A 57 -15.30 10.58 -9.44
C GLU A 57 -14.61 9.31 -8.93
N ALA A 58 -14.93 8.14 -9.49
CA ALA A 58 -14.35 6.87 -9.09
C ALA A 58 -13.04 6.62 -9.84
N PRO A 59 -11.98 6.10 -9.18
CA PRO A 59 -10.72 5.80 -9.85
C PRO A 59 -10.92 4.67 -10.87
N TYR A 60 -10.53 4.92 -12.11
CA TYR A 60 -10.56 3.97 -13.20
C TYR A 60 -9.15 3.64 -13.67
N GLY A 61 -8.76 2.37 -13.72
CA GLY A 61 -7.50 1.98 -14.35
C GLY A 61 -7.30 0.48 -14.32
N GLY A 62 -6.18 0.01 -14.87
CA GLY A 62 -5.89 -1.41 -14.99
C GLY A 62 -5.22 -2.02 -13.76
N ALA A 63 -5.07 -3.33 -13.83
CA ALA A 63 -4.14 -4.13 -13.05
C ALA A 63 -3.36 -5.05 -14.00
N LYS A 64 -2.28 -5.67 -13.50
CA LYS A 64 -1.41 -6.58 -14.28
C LYS A 64 -0.86 -5.90 -15.54
N GLN A 65 -0.88 -6.59 -16.68
CA GLN A 65 -0.43 -6.02 -17.95
C GLN A 65 -1.43 -5.05 -18.59
N SER A 66 -2.60 -4.83 -17.99
CA SER A 66 -3.55 -3.79 -18.47
C SER A 66 -3.15 -2.37 -18.10
N GLY A 67 -2.05 -2.19 -17.38
CA GLY A 67 -1.45 -0.89 -17.11
C GLY A 67 -1.35 -0.58 -15.62
N LEU A 68 -0.52 0.43 -15.33
CA LEU A 68 -0.27 0.94 -13.99
C LEU A 68 -1.04 2.24 -13.76
N GLY A 69 -1.41 2.46 -12.50
CA GLY A 69 -2.05 3.70 -12.07
C GLY A 69 -3.56 3.77 -12.34
N ARG A 70 -4.14 4.93 -12.05
CA ARG A 70 -5.58 5.19 -12.11
C ARG A 70 -5.82 6.60 -12.64
N ARG A 71 -6.79 6.71 -13.53
CA ARG A 71 -7.39 7.93 -14.06
C ARG A 71 -8.72 8.17 -13.34
N HIS A 72 -9.32 9.34 -13.56
CA HIS A 72 -10.54 9.80 -12.85
C HIS A 72 -10.34 10.10 -11.37
N GLY A 73 -11.26 10.90 -10.83
CA GLY A 73 -11.28 11.35 -9.45
C GLY A 73 -9.98 12.03 -9.01
N GLU A 74 -9.76 11.99 -7.70
CA GLU A 74 -8.55 12.53 -7.08
C GLU A 74 -7.28 11.80 -7.55
N TRP A 75 -7.37 10.48 -7.78
CA TRP A 75 -6.23 9.67 -8.22
C TRP A 75 -5.70 10.11 -9.57
N GLY A 76 -6.59 10.39 -10.53
CA GLY A 76 -6.22 10.88 -11.85
C GLY A 76 -5.54 12.25 -11.78
N LEU A 77 -6.02 13.16 -10.93
CA LEU A 77 -5.37 14.46 -10.73
C LEU A 77 -3.97 14.31 -10.13
N ARG A 78 -3.83 13.47 -9.09
CA ARG A 78 -2.54 13.21 -8.43
C ARG A 78 -1.48 12.66 -9.40
N GLN A 79 -1.85 11.91 -10.44
CA GLN A 79 -0.90 11.44 -11.46
C GLN A 79 -0.19 12.56 -12.23
N PHE A 80 -0.81 13.74 -12.33
CA PHE A 80 -0.23 14.92 -12.99
C PHE A 80 0.47 15.87 -12.00
N THR A 81 0.64 15.46 -10.75
CA THR A 81 1.33 16.24 -9.72
C THR A 81 2.69 15.65 -9.39
N TRP A 82 3.59 16.48 -8.87
CA TRP A 82 4.85 16.04 -8.32
C TRP A 82 4.80 16.08 -6.78
N PRO A 83 4.81 14.94 -6.07
CA PRO A 83 4.82 14.97 -4.61
C PRO A 83 6.14 15.54 -4.10
N GLN A 84 6.06 16.62 -3.32
CA GLN A 84 7.22 17.24 -2.67
C GLN A 84 7.21 16.92 -1.17
N THR A 85 8.26 16.25 -0.70
CA THR A 85 8.48 16.01 0.74
C THR A 85 9.28 17.17 1.33
N VAL A 86 8.72 17.85 2.32
CA VAL A 86 9.39 18.91 3.08
C VAL A 86 9.53 18.46 4.53
N VAL A 87 10.76 18.46 5.04
CA VAL A 87 11.08 18.13 6.42
C VAL A 87 11.57 19.39 7.12
N VAL A 88 10.95 19.71 8.25
CA VAL A 88 11.33 20.84 9.10
C VAL A 88 11.87 20.28 10.40
N ASP A 89 13.10 20.67 10.77
CA ASP A 89 13.68 20.27 12.04
C ASP A 89 12.84 20.81 13.20
N ARG A 90 12.48 19.94 14.14
CA ARG A 90 11.65 20.28 15.30
C ARG A 90 12.44 21.04 16.37
N PHE A 91 13.75 20.78 16.48
CA PHE A 91 14.55 21.25 17.62
C PHE A 91 15.61 22.31 17.25
N GLY A 92 15.82 22.58 15.96
CA GLY A 92 16.80 23.55 15.49
C GLY A 92 18.22 23.24 15.93
N LEU A 93 18.57 21.95 16.07
CA LEU A 93 19.88 21.58 16.61
C LEU A 93 20.95 22.00 15.60
N LYS A 94 21.96 22.76 16.06
CA LYS A 94 23.09 23.18 15.21
C LYS A 94 23.88 22.01 14.60
N ARG A 95 23.75 20.81 15.19
CA ARG A 95 24.39 19.57 14.73
C ARG A 95 23.45 18.40 14.98
N GLU A 96 23.20 17.64 13.94
CA GLU A 96 22.50 16.36 14.08
C GLU A 96 23.47 15.32 14.69
N PRO A 97 23.08 14.59 15.74
CA PRO A 97 23.96 13.62 16.41
C PRO A 97 24.49 12.50 15.51
N PHE A 98 23.79 12.24 14.40
CA PHE A 98 24.09 11.16 13.46
C PHE A 98 24.74 11.66 12.17
N TRP A 99 24.93 12.97 12.01
CA TRP A 99 25.46 13.58 10.80
C TRP A 99 26.93 13.95 10.94
N TYR A 100 27.61 14.07 9.80
CA TYR A 100 29.02 14.45 9.73
C TYR A 100 29.27 15.85 10.33
N PRO A 101 30.40 16.11 11.01
CA PRO A 101 31.50 15.17 11.30
C PRO A 101 31.19 14.23 12.46
N TYR A 102 31.47 12.94 12.24
CA TYR A 102 31.27 11.90 13.25
C TYR A 102 32.14 12.18 14.47
N ASN A 103 31.51 12.19 15.65
CA ASN A 103 32.19 12.33 16.92
C ASN A 103 32.09 11.02 17.71
N GLU A 104 33.23 10.39 17.98
CA GLU A 104 33.29 9.13 18.75
C GLU A 104 32.64 9.23 20.13
N ARG A 105 32.59 10.43 20.74
CA ARG A 105 31.91 10.66 22.02
C ARG A 105 30.40 10.51 21.86
N VAL A 106 29.82 11.11 20.82
CA VAL A 106 28.38 11.03 20.53
C VAL A 106 28.02 9.60 20.13
N ALA A 107 28.80 8.96 19.26
CA ALA A 107 28.61 7.56 18.86
C ALA A 107 28.64 6.60 20.06
N ARG A 108 29.58 6.79 21.00
CA ARG A 108 29.64 6.00 22.25
C ARG A 108 28.43 6.22 23.14
N TRP A 109 27.96 7.47 23.29
CA TRP A 109 26.76 7.78 24.06
C TRP A 109 25.50 7.15 23.45
N VAL A 110 25.31 7.29 22.14
CA VAL A 110 24.22 6.66 21.40
C VAL A 110 24.27 5.14 21.55
N SER A 111 25.45 4.52 21.37
CA SER A 111 25.61 3.07 21.53
C SER A 111 25.28 2.59 22.94
N ARG A 112 25.68 3.35 23.97
CA ARG A 112 25.31 3.07 25.36
C ARG A 112 23.81 3.21 25.60
N ALA A 113 23.18 4.25 25.05
CA ALA A 113 21.74 4.48 25.17
C ALA A 113 20.95 3.36 24.49
N ILE A 114 21.32 2.97 23.27
CA ILE A 114 20.73 1.83 22.55
C ILE A 114 20.92 0.54 23.36
N ARG A 115 22.13 0.25 23.84
CA ARG A 115 22.38 -0.94 24.68
C ARG A 115 21.56 -0.95 25.97
N LEU A 116 21.36 0.20 26.61
CA LEU A 116 20.52 0.34 27.81
C LEU A 116 19.03 0.16 27.51
N LEU A 117 18.54 0.72 26.41
CA LEU A 117 17.14 0.61 26.02
C LEU A 117 16.80 -0.83 25.61
N TYR A 118 17.66 -1.47 24.81
CA TYR A 118 17.41 -2.78 24.23
C TYR A 118 17.99 -3.98 25.01
N ARG A 119 18.70 -3.77 26.13
CA ARG A 119 19.08 -4.89 27.03
C ARG A 119 17.84 -5.54 27.63
N ARG A 120 17.75 -6.87 27.56
CA ARG A 120 16.70 -7.64 28.21
C ARG A 120 16.99 -7.74 29.71
N GLY A 121 16.09 -7.19 30.54
CA GLY A 121 16.10 -7.37 31.99
C GLY A 121 16.66 -6.19 32.79
N TRP A 122 15.95 -5.82 33.85
CA TRP A 122 16.27 -4.67 34.71
C TRP A 122 17.61 -4.83 35.46
N ARG A 123 17.98 -6.07 35.84
CA ARG A 123 19.25 -6.37 36.53
C ARG A 123 20.49 -6.08 35.67
N GLU A 124 20.41 -6.30 34.36
CA GLU A 124 21.52 -6.06 33.43
C GLU A 124 21.63 -4.60 32.99
N LYS A 125 20.55 -3.82 33.10
CA LYS A 125 20.57 -2.37 32.84
C LYS A 125 21.31 -1.60 33.94
N PHE A 126 21.21 -2.04 35.19
CA PHE A 126 21.84 -1.37 36.35
C PHE A 126 23.28 -1.84 36.65
N SER A 127 23.75 -2.96 36.09
CA SER A 127 25.10 -3.47 36.37
C SER A 127 26.24 -2.75 35.66
N ALA A 128 25.94 -1.86 34.70
CA ALA A 128 26.94 -1.14 33.90
C ALA A 128 27.16 0.32 34.34
N ARG A 129 27.08 0.59 35.66
CA ARG A 129 27.42 1.89 36.27
C ARG A 129 28.85 1.97 36.82
N ARG A 130 29.69 0.96 36.54
CA ARG A 130 31.12 0.88 36.91
C ARG A 130 31.98 0.87 35.65
#